data_AF-A0A536UXN3-F1
#
_entry.id   AF-A0A536UXN3-F1
#
_cell.length_a   1.000
_cell.length_b   1.000
_cell.length_c   1.000
_cell.angle_alpha   90.00
_cell.angle_beta   90.00
_cell.angle_gamma   90.00
#
_symmetry.space_group_name_H-M   'P 1'
#
loop_
_entity.id
_entity.type
_entity.pdbx_description
1 polymer ?
#
loop_
_entity_poly.entity_id
_entity_poly.type
_entity_poly.pdbx_seq_one_letter_code
_entity_poly.pdbx_strand_id
1 'polypeptide(L)'
;MFVPIDALKPILSDLIKTGRRAGPARPWLGVSTDEIQGRLVVDRVSPEGPADRAGVQSGDIILAVGAEGVRSQAEFYRKVWGRGAAGSEIPLRVLQGIDIRELKVRSIDRMDYFRQKPTY
;
A
#
# COMPACT_ATOMS: atom_id res chain seq x y z
N MET A 1 11.46 7.13 -17.44
CA MET A 1 10.40 6.12 -17.26
C MET A 1 9.29 6.42 -18.26
N PHE A 2 8.81 5.43 -19.02
CA PHE A 2 7.68 5.60 -19.95
C PHE A 2 6.51 4.73 -19.50
N VAL A 3 5.28 5.20 -19.68
CA VAL A 3 4.07 4.42 -19.41
C VAL A 3 3.46 4.04 -20.76
N PRO A 4 3.33 2.75 -21.11
CA PRO A 4 2.76 2.33 -22.38
C PRO A 4 1.30 2.76 -22.56
N ILE A 5 0.93 3.20 -23.77
CA ILE A 5 -0.44 3.63 -24.09
C ILE A 5 -1.48 2.53 -23.92
N ASP A 6 -1.09 1.26 -24.06
CA ASP A 6 -1.98 0.12 -23.85
C ASP A 6 -2.50 0.01 -22.41
N ALA A 7 -1.79 0.59 -21.43
CA ALA A 7 -2.26 0.67 -20.06
C ALA A 7 -3.44 1.67 -19.89
N LEU A 8 -3.59 2.64 -20.81
CA LEU A 8 -4.66 3.64 -20.77
C LEU A 8 -5.98 3.13 -21.36
N LYS A 9 -5.90 2.38 -22.47
CA LYS A 9 -7.07 1.87 -23.21
C LYS A 9 -8.18 1.27 -22.31
N PRO A 10 -7.88 0.39 -21.33
CA PRO A 10 -8.93 -0.24 -20.53
C PRO A 10 -9.58 0.68 -19.49
N ILE A 11 -8.98 1.82 -19.15
CA ILE A 11 -9.48 2.71 -18.08
C ILE A 11 -9.99 4.05 -18.61
N LEU A 12 -9.74 4.37 -19.89
CA LEU A 12 -10.03 5.66 -20.49
C LEU A 12 -11.51 6.04 -20.39
N SER A 13 -12.42 5.10 -20.68
CA SER A 13 -13.87 5.36 -20.62
C SER A 13 -14.34 5.72 -19.21
N ASP A 14 -13.78 5.07 -18.18
CA ASP A 14 -14.15 5.34 -16.79
C ASP A 14 -13.59 6.68 -16.32
N LEU A 15 -12.36 7.00 -16.73
CA LEU A 15 -11.72 8.28 -16.46
C LEU A 15 -12.52 9.44 -17.05
N ILE A 16 -13.03 9.30 -18.28
CA ILE A 16 -13.87 10.33 -18.92
C ILE A 16 -15.20 10.50 -18.17
N LYS A 17 -15.84 9.40 -17.76
CA LYS A 17 -17.17 9.45 -17.14
C LYS A 17 -17.17 9.88 -15.67
N THR A 18 -16.16 9.45 -14.91
CA THR A 18 -16.18 9.53 -13.44
C THR A 18 -14.90 10.14 -12.86
N GLY A 19 -13.91 10.46 -13.70
CA GLY A 19 -12.59 10.92 -13.25
C GLY A 19 -11.73 9.83 -12.61
N ARG A 20 -12.19 8.57 -12.60
CA ARG A 20 -11.51 7.44 -11.93
C ARG A 20 -11.71 6.14 -12.70
N ARG A 21 -10.80 5.19 -12.49
CA ARG A 21 -10.95 3.82 -12.98
C ARG A 21 -12.16 3.16 -12.30
N ALA A 22 -13.00 2.46 -13.05
CA ALA A 22 -14.03 1.61 -12.47
C ALA A 22 -13.43 0.30 -11.95
N GLY A 23 -13.87 -0.14 -10.77
CA GLY A 23 -13.45 -1.38 -10.15
C GLY A 23 -13.21 -1.26 -8.65
N PRO A 24 -12.89 -2.39 -7.98
CA PRO A 24 -12.56 -2.39 -6.56
C PRO A 24 -11.35 -1.49 -6.30
N ALA A 25 -11.47 -0.62 -5.31
CA ALA A 25 -10.36 0.22 -4.89
C ALA A 25 -9.16 -0.66 -4.50
N ARG A 26 -7.96 -0.25 -4.94
CA ARG A 26 -6.74 -0.97 -4.59
C ARG A 26 -6.48 -0.84 -3.09
N PRO A 27 -6.01 -1.91 -2.43
CA PRO A 27 -5.69 -1.84 -1.02
C PRO A 27 -4.54 -0.86 -0.81
N TRP A 28 -4.76 0.11 0.05
CA TRP A 28 -3.77 1.09 0.45
C TRP A 28 -3.44 0.93 1.93
N LEU A 29 -2.14 0.89 2.23
CA LEU A 29 -1.61 0.66 3.57
C LEU A 29 -1.08 1.95 4.23
N GLY A 30 -0.99 3.07 3.51
CA GLY A 30 -0.47 4.31 4.09
C GLY A 30 1.01 4.26 4.44
N VAL A 31 1.78 3.39 3.78
CA VAL A 31 3.25 3.39 3.88
C VAL A 31 3.84 3.93 2.59
N SER A 32 4.88 4.75 2.74
CA SER A 32 5.82 5.09 1.67
C SER A 32 7.09 4.33 1.97
N THR A 33 7.52 3.53 1.01
CA THR A 33 8.69 2.68 1.13
C THR A 33 9.76 3.09 0.15
N ASP A 34 11.01 2.91 0.52
CA ASP A 34 12.16 3.10 -0.34
C ASP A 34 12.99 1.81 -0.40
N GLU A 35 13.67 1.60 -1.51
CA GLU A 35 14.49 0.42 -1.74
C GLU A 35 15.96 0.75 -1.47
N ILE A 36 16.49 0.25 -0.35
CA ILE A 36 17.86 0.51 0.08
C ILE A 36 18.60 -0.83 0.18
N GLN A 37 19.61 -1.02 -0.67
CA GLN A 37 20.44 -2.25 -0.70
C GLN A 37 19.63 -3.56 -0.81
N GLY A 38 18.56 -3.57 -1.60
CA GLY A 38 17.69 -4.74 -1.79
C GLY A 38 16.77 -5.04 -0.60
N ARG A 39 16.61 -4.07 0.31
CA ARG A 39 15.66 -4.11 1.42
C ARG A 39 14.63 -3.01 1.25
N LEU A 40 13.39 -3.32 1.58
CA LEU A 40 12.31 -2.36 1.51
C LEU A 40 12.16 -1.67 2.86
N VAL A 41 12.59 -0.42 2.96
CA VAL A 41 12.56 0.36 4.19
C VAL A 41 11.33 1.27 4.16
N VAL A 42 10.63 1.40 5.28
CA VAL A 42 9.54 2.35 5.43
C VAL A 42 10.12 3.75 5.62
N ASP A 43 9.98 4.62 4.63
CA ASP A 43 10.39 6.03 4.72
C ASP A 43 9.37 6.82 5.54
N ARG A 44 8.08 6.68 5.22
CA ARG A 44 7.00 7.43 5.87
C ARG A 44 5.77 6.58 6.11
N VAL A 45 5.12 6.83 7.23
CA VAL A 45 3.79 6.30 7.54
C VAL A 45 2.78 7.46 7.59
N SER A 46 1.64 7.29 6.93
CA SER A 46 0.54 8.25 6.95
C SER A 46 -0.11 8.27 8.35
N PRO A 47 -0.16 9.43 9.05
CA PRO A 47 -0.78 9.54 10.36
C PRO A 47 -2.24 9.10 10.35
N GLU A 48 -2.67 8.35 11.37
CA GLU A 48 -4.00 7.71 11.46
C GLU A 48 -4.32 6.75 10.30
N GLY A 49 -3.33 6.50 9.44
CA GLY A 49 -3.42 5.58 8.33
C GLY A 49 -3.53 4.13 8.83
N PRO A 50 -3.82 3.20 7.93
CA PRO A 50 -3.98 1.80 8.33
C PRO A 50 -2.67 1.18 8.85
N ALA A 51 -1.50 1.52 8.29
CA ALA A 51 -0.22 1.05 8.81
C ALA A 51 0.16 1.68 10.15
N ASP A 52 -0.14 2.97 10.36
CA ASP A 52 0.06 3.65 11.65
C ASP A 52 -0.76 2.98 12.75
N ARG A 53 -2.05 2.73 12.48
CA ARG A 53 -2.95 1.99 13.39
C ARG A 53 -2.51 0.55 13.66
N ALA A 54 -1.77 -0.05 12.73
CA ALA A 54 -1.20 -1.38 12.90
C ALA A 54 0.17 -1.36 13.60
N GLY A 55 0.73 -0.18 13.91
CA GLY A 55 2.00 -0.03 14.61
C GLY A 55 3.25 -0.08 13.72
N VAL A 56 3.09 0.07 12.41
CA VAL A 56 4.23 0.24 11.49
C VAL A 56 4.84 1.63 11.71
N GLN A 57 6.16 1.69 11.73
CA GLN A 57 6.91 2.92 11.95
C GLN A 57 7.86 3.22 10.80
N SER A 58 8.27 4.49 10.68
CA SER A 58 9.38 4.86 9.80
C SER A 58 10.67 4.19 10.28
N GLY A 59 11.47 3.70 9.34
CA GLY A 59 12.67 2.90 9.60
C GLY A 59 12.44 1.40 9.65
N ASP A 60 11.19 0.93 9.72
CA ASP A 60 10.88 -0.51 9.67
C ASP A 60 11.28 -1.10 8.31
N ILE A 61 11.79 -2.34 8.32
CA ILE A 61 12.14 -3.06 7.08
C ILE A 61 11.07 -4.09 6.79
N ILE A 62 10.39 -3.96 5.66
CA ILE A 62 9.37 -4.93 5.22
C ILE A 62 10.08 -6.16 4.65
N LEU A 63 9.87 -7.30 5.30
CA LEU A 63 10.44 -8.59 4.91
C LEU A 63 9.49 -9.41 4.05
N ALA A 64 8.18 -9.40 4.36
CA ALA A 64 7.19 -10.20 3.65
C ALA A 64 5.78 -9.58 3.70
N VAL A 65 4.97 -9.94 2.71
CA VAL A 65 3.52 -9.72 2.69
C VAL A 65 2.87 -11.10 2.82
N GLY A 66 2.33 -11.41 3.99
CA GLY A 66 1.90 -12.75 4.37
C GLY A 66 3.06 -13.75 4.36
N ALA A 67 2.88 -14.86 3.66
CA ALA A 67 3.91 -15.88 3.49
C ALA A 67 4.96 -15.54 2.41
N GLU A 68 4.77 -14.45 1.67
CA GLU A 68 5.56 -14.14 0.49
C GLU A 68 6.60 -13.05 0.77
N GLY A 69 7.89 -13.42 0.77
CA GLY A 69 9.00 -12.49 0.97
C GLY A 69 9.11 -11.42 -0.11
N VAL A 70 9.44 -10.18 0.24
CA VAL A 70 9.56 -9.06 -0.69
C VAL A 70 10.97 -8.50 -0.70
N ARG A 71 11.47 -8.14 -1.88
CA ARG A 71 12.81 -7.55 -2.03
C ARG A 71 12.81 -6.22 -2.78
N SER A 72 11.73 -5.92 -3.50
CA SER A 72 11.58 -4.66 -4.22
C SER A 72 10.25 -4.00 -3.96
N GLN A 73 10.22 -2.69 -4.17
CA GLN A 73 8.99 -1.90 -4.04
C GLN A 73 7.90 -2.38 -5.01
N ALA A 74 8.28 -2.75 -6.23
CA ALA A 74 7.36 -3.26 -7.24
C ALA A 74 6.76 -4.63 -6.87
N GLU A 75 7.52 -5.52 -6.23
CA GLU A 75 6.99 -6.77 -5.69
C GLU A 75 6.04 -6.54 -4.53
N PHE A 76 6.40 -5.64 -3.61
CA PHE A 76 5.56 -5.30 -2.47
C PHE A 76 4.17 -4.83 -2.92
N TYR A 77 4.10 -3.86 -3.83
CA TYR A 77 2.80 -3.38 -4.33
C TYR A 77 2.03 -4.45 -5.10
N ARG A 78 2.70 -5.28 -5.91
CA ARG A 78 2.04 -6.40 -6.62
C ARG A 78 1.42 -7.39 -5.64
N LYS A 79 2.12 -7.76 -4.57
CA LYS A 79 1.62 -8.69 -3.56
C LYS A 79 0.48 -8.09 -2.75
N VAL A 80 0.63 -6.84 -2.32
CA VAL A 80 -0.42 -6.09 -1.62
C VAL A 80 -1.70 -6.04 -2.47
N TRP A 81 -1.59 -5.68 -3.76
CA TRP A 81 -2.75 -5.65 -4.67
C TRP A 81 -3.32 -7.02 -5.02
N GLY A 82 -2.51 -8.08 -4.93
CA GLY A 82 -2.97 -9.46 -5.14
C GLY A 82 -3.79 -10.03 -3.98
N ARG A 83 -3.77 -9.41 -2.79
CA ARG A 83 -4.45 -9.91 -1.59
C ARG A 83 -5.95 -9.59 -1.54
N GLY A 84 -6.42 -8.63 -2.34
CA GLY A 84 -7.83 -8.30 -2.42
C GLY A 84 -8.08 -6.82 -2.69
N ALA A 85 -9.32 -6.40 -2.46
CA ALA A 85 -9.74 -5.01 -2.54
C ALA A 85 -9.39 -4.24 -1.25
N ALA A 86 -9.53 -2.91 -1.29
CA ALA A 86 -9.58 -2.08 -0.09
C ALA A 86 -10.54 -2.68 0.97
N GLY A 87 -10.13 -2.63 2.23
CA GLY A 87 -10.83 -3.26 3.36
C GLY A 87 -10.24 -4.61 3.79
N SER A 88 -9.41 -5.23 2.96
CA SER A 88 -8.78 -6.53 3.24
C SER A 88 -7.70 -6.43 4.31
N GLU A 89 -7.58 -7.45 5.15
CA GLU A 89 -6.48 -7.61 6.12
C GLU A 89 -5.22 -8.11 5.39
N ILE A 90 -4.16 -7.31 5.42
CA ILE A 90 -2.89 -7.62 4.79
C ILE A 90 -1.87 -7.90 5.89
N PRO A 91 -1.50 -9.17 6.11
CA PRO A 91 -0.41 -9.51 7.02
C PRO A 91 0.91 -9.00 6.44
N LEU A 92 1.68 -8.30 7.26
CA LEU A 92 3.03 -7.82 6.95
C LEU A 92 3.98 -8.40 7.97
N ARG A 93 5.12 -8.90 7.50
CA ARG A 93 6.25 -9.21 8.37
C ARG A 93 7.26 -8.09 8.24
N VAL A 94 7.51 -7.39 9.34
CA VAL A 94 8.44 -6.27 9.41
C VAL A 94 9.54 -6.57 10.42
N LEU A 95 10.74 -6.06 10.15
CA LEU A 95 11.83 -6.00 11.11
C LEU A 95 11.82 -4.59 11.71
N GLN A 96 11.51 -4.51 13.00
CA GLN A 96 11.46 -3.28 13.77
C GLN A 96 12.61 -3.31 14.78
N GLY A 97 13.64 -2.52 14.52
CA GLY A 97 14.91 -2.61 15.28
C GLY A 97 15.58 -3.96 15.04
N ILE A 98 15.52 -4.84 16.05
CA ILE A 98 16.07 -6.21 16.00
C ILE A 98 14.99 -7.29 15.99
N ASP A 99 13.73 -6.92 16.23
CA ASP A 99 12.62 -7.85 16.39
C ASP A 99 11.83 -7.99 15.09
N ILE A 100 11.50 -9.23 14.74
CA ILE A 100 10.58 -9.51 13.64
C ILE A 100 9.16 -9.51 14.19
N ARG A 101 8.32 -8.60 13.68
CA ARG A 101 6.90 -8.50 14.04
C ARG A 101 6.02 -8.87 12.86
N GLU A 102 4.95 -9.60 13.15
CA GLU A 102 3.87 -9.85 12.19
C GLU A 102 2.70 -8.91 12.51
N LEU A 103 2.48 -7.95 11.63
CA LEU A 103 1.45 -6.92 11.76
C LEU A 103 0.32 -7.19 10.77
N LYS A 104 -0.92 -7.13 11.26
CA LYS A 104 -2.10 -7.26 10.41
C LYS A 104 -2.63 -5.88 10.08
N VAL A 105 -2.41 -5.45 8.85
CA VAL A 105 -2.80 -4.11 8.41
C VAL A 105 -4.11 -4.19 7.63
N ARG A 106 -5.18 -3.60 8.19
CA ARG A 106 -6.45 -3.49 7.46
C ARG A 106 -6.35 -2.39 6.42
N SER A 107 -6.24 -2.78 5.15
CA SER A 107 -6.16 -1.83 4.04
C SER A 107 -7.44 -1.01 3.91
N ILE A 108 -7.33 0.18 3.34
CA ILE A 108 -8.48 1.05 3.02
C ILE A 108 -8.36 1.59 1.59
N ASP A 109 -9.39 2.27 1.10
CA ASP A 109 -9.26 3.07 -0.11
C ASP A 109 -8.45 4.32 0.23
N ARG A 110 -7.40 4.59 -0.56
CA ARG A 110 -6.60 5.80 -0.43
C ARG A 110 -7.47 7.07 -0.49
N MET A 111 -8.56 7.06 -1.27
CA MET A 111 -9.46 8.21 -1.38
C MET A 111 -10.23 8.46 -0.09
N ASP A 112 -10.62 7.43 0.64
CA ASP A 112 -11.31 7.59 1.92
C ASP A 112 -10.41 8.28 2.96
N TYR A 113 -9.10 8.08 2.89
CA TYR A 113 -8.13 8.77 3.74
C TYR A 113 -8.00 10.27 3.42
N PHE A 114 -8.02 10.63 2.14
CA PHE A 114 -7.88 12.03 1.72
C PHE A 114 -9.21 12.80 1.65
N ARG A 115 -10.36 12.15 1.87
CA ARG A 115 -11.61 12.89 2.07
C ARG A 115 -11.46 13.76 3.31
N GLN A 116 -11.67 15.06 3.14
CA GLN A 116 -11.69 16.00 4.25
C GLN A 116 -12.70 15.50 5.29
N LYS A 117 -12.22 15.26 6.52
CA LYS A 117 -13.12 15.11 7.67
C LYS A 117 -13.89 16.44 7.75
N PRO A 118 -15.24 16.45 7.76
CA PRO A 118 -15.98 17.68 7.94
C PRO A 118 -15.56 18.29 9.28
N THR A 119 -14.94 19.46 9.25
CA THR A 119 -14.72 20.26 10.45
C THR A 119 -16.08 20.84 10.81
N TYR A 120 -16.73 20.31 11.84
CA TYR A 120 -17.91 20.92 12.45
C TYR A 120 -17.47 21.89 13.54
#